data_AF-A0A945CR14-F1
#
_entry.id   AF-A0A945CR14-F1
#
_cell.length_a   1.000
_cell.length_b   1.000
_cell.length_c   1.000
_cell.angle_alpha   90.00
_cell.angle_beta   90.00
_cell.angle_gamma   90.00
#
_symmetry.space_group_name_H-M   'P 1'
#
loop_
_entity.id
_entity.type
_entity.pdbx_description
1 polymer ?
#
loop_
_entity_poly.entity_id
_entity_poly.type
_entity_poly.pdbx_seq_one_letter_code
_entity_poly.pdbx_strand_id
1 'polypeptide(L)'
;MSTLIIESVDEYLRHLEELYKQIQEWLHGEGLAWEEQKVVVNEERSGPYKASLLIIRQSDGEQMAKLKPIGAHIIGAKGRVDLSGALDSQPFLYLLTDGPTVEMSISTEPGGELEEHAPPLFRGIDREGWYALADREPKSVQRVNRETFLDLLEKVADCEPK
;
A
#
# COMPACT_ATOMS: atom_id res chain seq x y z
N MET A 1 -25.09 6.79 7.14
CA MET A 1 -24.02 5.78 7.20
C MET A 1 -23.49 5.38 5.82
N SER A 2 -24.30 5.40 4.75
CA SER A 2 -23.86 5.02 3.40
C SER A 2 -22.90 5.99 2.70
N THR A 3 -22.96 7.30 3.00
CA THR A 3 -22.11 8.32 2.35
C THR A 3 -20.63 8.15 2.67
N LEU A 4 -20.28 7.92 3.94
CA LEU A 4 -18.89 7.75 4.39
C LEU A 4 -18.20 6.51 3.82
N ILE A 5 -18.97 5.50 3.41
CA ILE A 5 -18.46 4.24 2.80
C ILE A 5 -18.16 4.44 1.32
N ILE A 6 -18.95 5.27 0.64
CA ILE A 6 -18.72 5.60 -0.77
C ILE A 6 -17.53 6.56 -0.89
N GLU A 7 -17.46 7.56 0.00
CA GLU A 7 -16.35 8.51 0.07
C GLU A 7 -14.99 7.83 0.27
N SER A 8 -14.91 6.81 1.13
CA SER A 8 -13.66 6.07 1.36
C SER A 8 -13.20 5.24 0.14
N VAL A 9 -14.14 4.68 -0.62
CA VAL A 9 -13.82 3.95 -1.86
C VAL A 9 -13.35 4.91 -2.95
N ASP A 10 -14.02 6.06 -3.11
CA ASP A 10 -13.64 7.07 -4.10
C ASP A 10 -12.27 7.69 -3.79
N GLU A 11 -11.97 7.95 -2.51
CA GLU A 11 -10.64 8.36 -2.04
C GLU A 11 -9.57 7.31 -2.36
N TYR A 12 -9.82 6.04 -2.01
CA TYR A 12 -8.92 4.94 -2.31
C TYR A 12 -8.62 4.81 -3.81
N LEU A 13 -9.65 4.88 -4.65
CA LEU A 13 -9.47 4.80 -6.10
C LEU A 13 -8.66 5.97 -6.65
N ARG A 14 -8.82 7.17 -6.10
CA ARG A 14 -8.02 8.35 -6.46
C ARG A 14 -6.56 8.16 -6.09
N HIS A 15 -6.28 7.72 -4.86
CA HIS A 15 -4.91 7.44 -4.41
C HIS A 15 -4.24 6.32 -5.19
N LEU A 16 -5.02 5.31 -5.62
CA LEU A 16 -4.54 4.23 -6.48
C LEU A 16 -4.16 4.75 -7.87
N GLU A 17 -4.99 5.61 -8.46
CA GLU A 17 -4.69 6.24 -9.75
C GLU A 17 -3.45 7.12 -9.68
N GLU A 18 -3.29 7.90 -8.61
CA GLU A 18 -2.10 8.72 -8.36
C GLU A 18 -0.82 7.87 -8.24
N LEU A 19 -0.89 6.74 -7.53
CA LEU A 19 0.22 5.79 -7.44
C LEU A 19 0.58 5.21 -8.80
N TYR A 20 -0.42 4.81 -9.58
CA TYR A 20 -0.17 4.17 -10.87
C TYR A 20 0.44 5.15 -11.86
N LYS A 21 0.03 6.42 -11.86
CA LYS A 21 0.69 7.46 -12.68
C LYS A 21 2.17 7.59 -12.33
N GLN A 22 2.50 7.66 -11.04
CA GLN A 22 3.89 7.73 -10.59
C GLN A 22 4.69 6.49 -11.00
N ILE A 23 4.11 5.29 -10.82
CA ILE A 23 4.76 4.03 -11.21
C ILE A 23 4.99 3.98 -12.72
N GLN A 24 4.01 4.37 -13.55
CA GLN A 24 4.15 4.39 -15.00
C GLN A 24 5.27 5.34 -15.44
N GLU A 25 5.39 6.51 -14.81
CA GLU A 25 6.51 7.43 -15.05
C GLU A 25 7.86 6.79 -14.69
N TRP A 26 7.93 6.04 -13.58
CA TRP A 26 9.15 5.35 -13.16
C TRP A 26 9.53 4.21 -14.12
N LEU A 27 8.55 3.39 -14.51
CA LEU A 27 8.73 2.26 -15.43
C LEU A 27 9.13 2.71 -16.83
N HIS A 28 8.61 3.84 -17.31
CA HIS A 28 8.99 4.41 -18.59
C HIS A 28 10.50 4.68 -18.68
N GLY A 29 11.10 5.14 -17.58
CA GLY A 29 12.54 5.37 -17.49
C GLY A 29 13.39 4.10 -17.54
N GLU A 30 12.80 2.93 -17.26
CA GLU A 30 13.47 1.62 -17.25
C GLU A 30 13.18 0.78 -18.51
N GLY A 31 12.39 1.30 -19.45
CA GLY A 31 12.00 0.55 -20.66
C GLY A 31 11.09 -0.66 -20.38
N LEU A 32 10.39 -0.66 -19.25
CA LEU A 32 9.43 -1.69 -18.89
C LEU A 32 8.05 -1.38 -19.47
N ALA A 33 7.33 -2.42 -19.89
CA ALA A 33 5.97 -2.29 -20.38
C ALA A 33 4.97 -2.47 -19.23
N TRP A 34 3.79 -1.86 -19.36
CA TRP A 34 2.71 -2.03 -18.42
C TRP A 34 1.34 -2.11 -19.11
N GLU A 35 0.39 -2.74 -18.45
CA GLU A 35 -1.01 -2.73 -18.84
C GLU A 35 -1.92 -2.53 -17.63
N GLU A 36 -3.08 -1.95 -17.86
CA GLU A 36 -4.14 -1.86 -16.85
C GLU A 36 -5.30 -2.78 -17.21
N GLN A 37 -5.79 -3.49 -16.20
CA GLN A 37 -7.01 -4.29 -16.28
C GLN A 37 -7.98 -3.88 -15.18
N LYS A 38 -9.29 -3.99 -15.42
CA LYS A 38 -10.28 -3.77 -14.35
C LYS A 38 -10.56 -5.06 -13.60
N VAL A 39 -10.48 -5.00 -12.28
CA VAL A 39 -10.80 -6.11 -11.37
C VAL A 39 -11.91 -5.70 -10.42
N VAL A 40 -12.64 -6.68 -9.89
CA VAL A 40 -13.64 -6.45 -8.83
C VAL A 40 -12.98 -6.70 -7.48
N VAL A 41 -13.02 -5.70 -6.61
CA VAL A 41 -12.64 -5.81 -5.20
C VAL A 41 -13.93 -6.02 -4.41
N ASN A 42 -13.95 -7.08 -3.59
CA ASN A 42 -15.09 -7.41 -2.75
C ASN A 42 -14.72 -7.16 -1.28
N GLU A 43 -15.29 -6.12 -0.70
CA GLU A 43 -15.14 -5.81 0.73
C GLU A 43 -16.49 -5.97 1.44
N GLU A 44 -16.49 -6.55 2.64
CA GLU A 44 -17.73 -6.72 3.41
C GLU A 44 -18.42 -5.39 3.73
N ARG A 45 -17.62 -4.34 3.96
CA ARG A 45 -18.11 -3.03 4.41
C ARG A 45 -18.70 -2.17 3.29
N SER A 46 -18.07 -2.17 2.11
CA SER A 46 -18.43 -1.33 0.95
C SER A 46 -19.15 -2.09 -0.15
N GLY A 47 -19.16 -3.42 -0.10
CA GLY A 47 -19.63 -4.25 -1.19
C GLY A 47 -18.64 -4.28 -2.37
N PRO A 48 -19.04 -4.87 -3.50
CA PRO A 48 -18.18 -4.98 -4.68
C PRO A 48 -17.98 -3.63 -5.38
N TYR A 49 -16.75 -3.31 -5.73
CA TYR A 49 -16.42 -2.16 -6.58
C TYR A 49 -15.31 -2.50 -7.58
N LYS A 50 -15.15 -1.69 -8.63
CA LYS A 50 -14.14 -1.90 -9.67
C LYS A 50 -12.89 -1.06 -9.39
N ALA A 51 -11.72 -1.67 -9.52
CA ALA A 51 -10.43 -0.99 -9.40
C ALA A 51 -9.49 -1.40 -10.55
N SER A 52 -8.45 -0.59 -10.82
CA SER A 52 -7.40 -0.95 -11.77
C SER A 52 -6.39 -1.91 -11.13
N LEU A 53 -6.10 -3.01 -11.81
CA LEU A 53 -4.93 -3.86 -11.64
C LEU A 53 -3.86 -3.36 -12.62
N LEU A 54 -2.66 -3.04 -12.13
CA LEU A 54 -1.53 -2.72 -13.00
C LEU A 54 -0.66 -3.96 -13.15
N ILE A 55 -0.37 -4.38 -14.38
CA ILE A 55 0.51 -5.51 -14.67
C ILE A 55 1.78 -4.96 -15.32
N ILE A 56 2.93 -5.40 -14.86
CA ILE A 56 4.25 -4.94 -15.28
C ILE A 56 4.95 -6.08 -16.01
N ARG A 57 5.54 -5.77 -17.16
CA ARG A 57 6.19 -6.73 -18.04
C ARG A 57 7.57 -6.27 -18.49
N GLN A 58 8.43 -7.25 -18.73
CA GLN A 58 9.65 -7.05 -19.50
C GLN A 58 9.33 -6.72 -20.96
N SER A 59 10.34 -6.21 -21.66
CA SER A 59 10.25 -5.87 -23.10
C SER A 59 9.92 -7.07 -24.00
N ASP A 60 10.25 -8.30 -23.57
CA ASP A 60 9.91 -9.54 -24.29
C ASP A 60 8.49 -10.05 -24.01
N GLY A 61 7.74 -9.38 -23.14
CA GLY A 61 6.38 -9.72 -22.75
C GLY A 61 6.26 -10.64 -21.54
N GLU A 62 7.36 -11.02 -20.90
CA GLU A 62 7.31 -11.76 -19.64
C GLU A 62 6.74 -10.89 -18.51
N GLN A 63 5.80 -11.44 -17.72
CA GLN A 63 5.21 -10.72 -16.59
C GLN A 63 6.14 -10.75 -15.39
N MET A 64 6.63 -9.59 -14.97
CA MET A 64 7.47 -9.47 -13.77
C MET A 64 6.63 -9.45 -12.50
N ALA A 65 5.60 -8.60 -12.47
CA ALA A 65 4.78 -8.38 -11.30
C ALA A 65 3.43 -7.75 -11.66
N LYS A 66 2.57 -7.61 -10.65
CA LYS A 66 1.32 -6.86 -10.72
C LYS A 66 1.06 -6.12 -9.43
N LEU A 67 0.51 -4.92 -9.51
CA LEU A 67 -0.08 -4.22 -8.37
C LEU A 67 -1.57 -4.52 -8.29
N LYS A 68 -1.93 -5.36 -7.32
CA LYS A 68 -3.30 -5.82 -7.09
C LYS A 68 -3.98 -4.96 -6.03
N PRO A 69 -5.07 -4.25 -6.35
CA PRO A 69 -5.85 -3.54 -5.34
C PRO A 69 -6.48 -4.55 -4.38
N ILE A 70 -6.31 -4.35 -3.07
CA ILE A 70 -6.83 -5.24 -2.03
C ILE A 70 -8.07 -4.65 -1.36
N GLY A 71 -8.05 -3.37 -1.01
CA GLY A 71 -9.16 -2.76 -0.30
C GLY A 71 -8.95 -1.32 0.12
N ALA A 72 -10.05 -0.59 0.30
CA ALA A 72 -10.12 0.76 0.85
C ALA A 72 -10.22 0.75 2.39
N HIS A 73 -10.69 -0.37 2.97
CA HIS A 73 -10.98 -0.49 4.40
C HIS A 73 -9.96 -1.37 5.10
N ILE A 74 -8.80 -0.80 5.40
CA ILE A 74 -7.68 -1.50 6.03
C ILE A 74 -7.51 -1.00 7.46
N ILE A 75 -7.32 -1.92 8.40
CA ILE A 75 -7.05 -1.53 9.79
C ILE A 75 -5.73 -0.78 9.82
N GLY A 76 -5.84 0.50 10.15
CA GLY A 76 -4.70 1.39 10.25
C GLY A 76 -4.15 1.94 8.93
N ALA A 77 -4.87 1.83 7.83
CA ALA A 77 -4.51 2.43 6.55
C ALA A 77 -5.77 2.83 5.74
N LYS A 78 -5.64 3.81 4.85
CA LYS A 78 -6.72 4.26 3.96
C LYS A 78 -6.78 3.49 2.64
N GLY A 79 -5.95 2.48 2.50
CA GLY A 79 -5.89 1.66 1.30
C GLY A 79 -4.78 0.64 1.38
N ARG A 80 -4.96 -0.47 0.66
CA ARG A 80 -3.91 -1.46 0.43
C ARG A 80 -3.89 -1.90 -1.02
N VAL A 81 -2.70 -1.91 -1.59
CA VAL A 81 -2.38 -2.52 -2.88
C VAL A 81 -1.18 -3.43 -2.67
N ASP A 82 -1.19 -4.62 -3.26
CA ASP A 82 -0.10 -5.57 -3.12
C ASP A 82 0.68 -5.63 -4.43
N LEU A 83 1.99 -5.37 -4.35
CA LEU A 83 2.93 -5.65 -5.42
C LEU A 83 3.29 -7.13 -5.36
N SER A 84 2.73 -7.94 -6.25
CA SER A 84 2.95 -9.39 -6.28
C SER A 84 3.71 -9.80 -7.54
N GLY A 85 4.84 -10.47 -7.37
CA GLY A 85 5.55 -11.15 -8.44
C GLY A 85 5.51 -12.67 -8.24
N ALA A 86 6.41 -13.38 -8.90
CA ALA A 86 6.48 -14.84 -8.82
C ALA A 86 7.20 -15.33 -7.54
N LEU A 87 8.13 -14.55 -6.98
CA LEU A 87 8.88 -14.90 -5.77
C LEU A 87 8.17 -14.50 -4.49
N ASP A 88 7.62 -13.29 -4.45
CA ASP A 88 7.07 -12.71 -3.23
C ASP A 88 5.93 -11.71 -3.52
N SER A 89 5.31 -11.21 -2.45
CA SER A 89 4.28 -10.18 -2.51
C SER A 89 4.47 -9.16 -1.40
N GLN A 90 4.70 -7.91 -1.79
CA GLN A 90 4.89 -6.79 -0.87
C GLN A 90 3.60 -5.94 -0.74
N PRO A 91 3.06 -5.76 0.48
CA PRO A 91 1.91 -4.86 0.70
C PRO A 91 2.35 -3.40 0.73
N PHE A 92 1.65 -2.56 -0.01
CA PHE A 92 1.72 -1.10 0.09
C PHE A 92 0.47 -0.58 0.78
N LEU A 93 0.66 0.25 1.79
CA LEU A 93 -0.39 0.84 2.61
C LEU A 93 -0.44 2.34 2.38
N TYR A 94 -1.64 2.89 2.20
CA TYR A 94 -1.83 4.34 2.21
C TYR A 94 -1.96 4.82 3.65
N LEU A 95 -0.99 5.58 4.13
CA LEU A 95 -0.89 6.02 5.52
C LEU A 95 -1.05 7.53 5.62
N LEU A 96 -1.73 7.97 6.68
CA LEU A 96 -1.88 9.38 7.04
C LEU A 96 -0.79 9.79 8.03
N THR A 97 -0.39 11.07 8.03
CA THR A 97 0.69 11.61 8.88
C THR A 97 0.48 11.35 10.37
N ASP A 98 -0.77 11.40 10.86
CA ASP A 98 -1.08 11.17 12.27
C ASP A 98 -1.20 9.68 12.64
N GLY A 99 -1.14 8.81 11.63
CA GLY A 99 -1.27 7.37 11.78
C GLY A 99 -2.53 6.94 12.55
N PRO A 100 -2.75 5.64 12.68
CA PRO A 100 -3.73 5.10 13.61
C PRO A 100 -3.04 4.96 14.97
N THR A 101 -3.58 5.63 15.98
CA THR A 101 -3.09 5.53 17.34
C THR A 101 -3.79 4.37 18.04
N VAL A 102 -3.03 3.43 18.63
CA VAL A 102 -3.63 2.39 19.49
C VAL A 102 -3.82 2.99 20.86
N GLU A 103 -5.05 3.30 21.24
CA GLU A 103 -5.38 3.63 22.64
C GLU A 103 -5.00 2.43 23.52
N MET A 104 -3.90 2.56 24.25
CA MET A 104 -3.49 1.58 25.26
C MET A 104 -3.63 2.23 26.63
N SER A 105 -4.56 1.71 27.44
CA SER A 105 -4.65 2.05 28.86
C SER A 105 -3.65 1.20 29.62
N ILE A 106 -2.48 1.75 29.95
CA ILE A 106 -1.48 1.07 30.77
C ILE A 106 -1.56 1.62 32.20
N SER A 107 -2.12 0.84 33.12
CA SER A 107 -2.02 1.15 34.55
C SER A 107 -0.69 0.63 35.10
N THR A 108 0.28 1.53 35.29
CA THR A 108 1.59 1.15 35.82
C THR A 108 1.57 0.94 37.34
N GLU A 109 0.52 1.42 38.04
CA GLU A 109 0.35 1.26 39.50
C GLU A 109 -1.14 1.10 39.88
N PRO A 110 -1.49 0.39 40.97
CA PRO A 110 -2.85 0.37 41.50
C PRO A 110 -3.21 1.76 42.05
N GLY A 111 -3.92 2.56 41.26
CA GLY A 111 -4.35 3.92 41.62
C GLY A 111 -3.52 5.07 41.02
N GLY A 112 -2.58 4.78 40.11
CA GLY A 112 -1.86 5.80 39.34
C GLY A 112 -2.71 6.41 38.22
N GLU A 113 -2.43 7.67 37.86
CA GLU A 113 -3.03 8.36 36.72
C GLU A 113 -2.86 7.51 35.44
N LEU A 114 -3.95 7.33 34.67
CA LEU A 114 -3.84 6.72 33.35
C LEU A 114 -3.08 7.69 32.45
N GLU A 115 -1.82 7.40 32.16
CA GLU A 115 -1.15 8.05 31.04
C GLU A 115 -1.60 7.39 29.73
N GLU A 116 -2.42 8.10 28.97
CA GLU A 116 -2.82 7.72 27.61
C GLU A 116 -1.66 7.98 26.63
N HIS A 117 -0.67 7.10 26.60
CA HIS A 117 0.31 7.07 25.51
C HIS A 117 -0.13 6.05 24.49
N ALA A 118 -0.73 6.54 23.40
CA ALA A 118 -1.06 5.72 22.26
C ALA A 118 0.13 5.79 21.27
N PRO A 119 0.99 4.76 21.17
CA PRO A 119 2.06 4.76 20.16
C PRO A 119 1.44 4.59 18.77
N PRO A 120 1.99 5.25 17.73
CA PRO A 120 1.51 5.07 16.36
C PRO A 120 1.71 3.61 15.92
N LEU A 121 0.74 3.08 15.15
CA LEU A 121 0.83 1.70 14.62
C LEU A 121 2.04 1.49 13.72
N PHE A 122 2.50 2.52 13.03
CA PHE A 122 3.65 2.50 12.13
C PHE A 122 4.64 3.63 12.45
N ARG A 123 5.93 3.38 12.23
CA ARG A 123 7.01 4.37 12.37
C ARG A 123 7.59 4.70 11.01
N GLY A 124 8.04 5.93 10.82
CA GLY A 124 8.66 6.38 9.55
C GLY A 124 7.70 7.07 8.58
N ILE A 125 6.49 7.41 9.01
CA ILE A 125 5.55 8.22 8.22
C ILE A 125 5.99 9.68 8.32
N ASP A 126 6.50 10.24 7.22
CA ASP A 126 6.87 11.66 7.12
C ASP A 126 5.73 12.53 6.57
N ARG A 127 4.82 11.94 5.80
CA ARG A 127 3.67 12.60 5.20
C ARG A 127 2.61 11.58 4.79
N GLU A 128 1.45 12.07 4.39
CA GLU A 128 0.44 11.23 3.76
C GLU A 128 0.93 10.62 2.44
N GLY A 129 0.69 9.31 2.24
CA GLY A 129 1.02 8.63 0.98
C GLY A 129 1.16 7.12 1.09
N TRP A 130 1.71 6.52 0.03
CA TRP A 130 1.95 5.07 -0.06
C TRP A 130 3.27 4.68 0.61
N TYR A 131 3.21 3.65 1.46
CA TYR A 131 4.36 3.10 2.15
C TYR A 131 4.40 1.58 2.04
N ALA A 132 5.60 1.00 1.91
CA ALA A 132 5.84 -0.43 2.03
C ALA A 132 6.33 -0.77 3.44
N LEU A 133 6.08 -2.00 3.90
CA LEU A 133 6.71 -2.50 5.13
C LEU A 133 8.23 -2.61 4.94
N ALA A 134 9.00 -2.21 5.95
CA ALA A 134 10.45 -2.34 5.95
C ALA A 134 10.88 -3.72 6.50
N ASP A 135 11.84 -4.37 5.84
CA ASP A 135 12.30 -5.73 6.19
C ASP A 135 13.00 -5.82 7.55
N ARG A 136 13.62 -4.72 8.00
CA ARG A 136 14.61 -4.74 9.09
C ARG A 136 14.04 -4.45 10.47
N GLU A 137 12.89 -3.79 10.56
CA GLU A 137 12.33 -3.34 11.84
C GLU A 137 10.82 -3.56 11.91
N PRO A 138 10.30 -4.19 12.98
CA PRO A 138 8.87 -4.40 13.13
C PRO A 138 8.15 -3.05 13.18
N LYS A 139 7.06 -2.94 12.40
CA LYS A 139 6.22 -1.74 12.27
C LYS A 139 6.93 -0.52 11.64
N SER A 140 8.14 -0.69 11.10
CA SER A 140 8.79 0.34 10.29
C SER A 140 8.24 0.32 8.87
N VAL A 141 7.99 1.50 8.32
CA VAL A 141 7.52 1.67 6.95
C VAL A 141 8.45 2.59 6.17
N GLN A 142 8.56 2.33 4.87
CA GLN A 142 9.33 3.14 3.94
C GLN A 142 8.43 3.70 2.86
N ARG A 143 8.59 5.00 2.53
CA ARG A 143 7.75 5.66 1.53
C ARG A 143 8.03 5.09 0.16
N VAL A 144 6.98 4.75 -0.57
CA VAL A 144 7.08 4.30 -1.97
C VAL A 144 7.47 5.50 -2.83
N ASN A 145 8.65 5.40 -3.42
CA ASN A 145 9.22 6.28 -4.42
C ASN A 145 9.89 5.42 -5.50
N ARG A 146 10.42 6.06 -6.56
CA ARG A 146 11.08 5.36 -7.67
C ARG A 146 12.09 4.30 -7.22
N GLU A 147 13.06 4.66 -6.38
CA GLU A 147 14.14 3.77 -5.95
C GLU A 147 13.58 2.58 -5.16
N THR A 148 12.82 2.84 -4.10
CA THR A 148 12.20 1.79 -3.28
C THR A 148 11.27 0.89 -4.08
N PHE A 149 10.55 1.44 -5.07
CA PHE A 149 9.65 0.67 -5.90
C PHE A 149 10.41 -0.29 -6.82
N LEU A 150 11.48 0.17 -7.47
CA LEU A 150 12.29 -0.67 -8.35
C LEU A 150 12.98 -1.80 -7.56
N ASP A 151 13.55 -1.47 -6.39
CA ASP A 151 14.13 -2.47 -5.49
C ASP A 151 13.10 -3.55 -5.09
N LEU A 152 11.87 -3.13 -4.77
CA LEU A 152 10.80 -4.05 -4.40
C LEU A 152 10.28 -4.84 -5.61
N LEU A 153 10.23 -4.24 -6.79
CA LEU A 153 9.85 -4.90 -8.03
C LEU A 153 10.82 -6.03 -8.38
N GLU A 154 12.12 -5.77 -8.28
CA GLU A 154 13.16 -6.79 -8.47
C GLU A 154 13.04 -7.92 -7.43
N LYS A 155 12.84 -7.57 -6.15
CA LYS A 155 12.69 -8.57 -5.09
C LYS A 155 11.51 -9.52 -5.28
N VAL A 156 10.37 -9.02 -5.78
CA VAL A 156 9.19 -9.86 -5.96
C VAL A 156 9.21 -10.64 -7.27
N ALA A 157 9.97 -10.19 -8.28
CA ALA A 157 10.06 -10.81 -9.59
C ALA A 157 11.02 -12.01 -9.60
N ASP A 158 10.72 -13.03 -10.39
CA ASP A 158 11.58 -14.23 -10.59
C ASP A 158 12.56 -14.06 -11.76
N CYS A 159 12.73 -12.84 -12.27
CA CYS A 159 13.54 -12.55 -13.44
C CYS A 159 14.72 -11.67 -13.04
N GLU A 160 15.95 -12.15 -13.18
CA GLU A 160 17.13 -11.27 -13.12
C GLU A 160 17.03 -10.24 -14.27
N PRO A 161 17.28 -8.94 -14.01
CA PRO A 161 17.37 -7.96 -15.08
C PRO A 161 18.53 -8.34 -16.02
N LYS A 162 18.24 -8.47 -17.32
CA LYS A 162 19.23 -8.77 -18.36
C LYS A 162 19.88 -7.51 -18.91
#